data_AF-A0A521RV95-F1
#
_entry.id   AF-A0A521RV95-F1
#
_cell.length_a   1.000
_cell.length_b   1.000
_cell.length_c   1.000
_cell.angle_alpha   90.00
_cell.angle_beta   90.00
_cell.angle_gamma   90.00
#
_symmetry.space_group_name_H-M   'P 1'
#
loop_
_entity.id
_entity.type
_entity.pdbx_description
1 polymer ?
#
loop_
_entity_poly.entity_id
_entity_poly.type
_entity_poly.pdbx_seq_one_letter_code
_entity_poly.pdbx_strand_id
1 'polypeptide(L)'
;MITKRFRSAVRLSIATMAIAGLAVSVLSAPAAVAAGLRNCVEITGPQSGRAGCYELVWANGSQYRMTFSNTSFQGATPQPLDAFYVVAPQSDAPQGSPPNTFPHDHVVRDVPAQNHGSYTVQLQGFFVLCSGQGIVSGACVPTWTSVGGPDPLPFATTVNGQSLTSTDAIESAADAGLVALINLGPNAVIVGTISGN
;
A
#
# COMPACT_ATOMS: atom_id res chain seq x y z
N MET A 1 57.23 6.69 -56.67
CA MET A 1 57.12 7.65 -55.56
C MET A 1 56.71 6.85 -54.31
N ILE A 2 57.62 6.74 -53.33
CA ILE A 2 57.42 6.71 -51.84
C ILE A 2 56.17 5.96 -51.31
N THR A 3 56.14 5.02 -50.35
CA THR A 3 57.08 4.30 -49.47
C THR A 3 56.28 3.26 -48.65
N LYS A 4 56.99 2.22 -48.15
CA LYS A 4 56.86 1.58 -46.82
C LYS A 4 55.65 0.68 -46.47
N ARG A 5 55.97 -0.61 -46.36
CA ARG A 5 55.50 -1.55 -45.32
C ARG A 5 55.44 -0.88 -43.93
N PHE A 6 54.51 -1.26 -43.05
CA PHE A 6 54.82 -1.84 -41.73
C PHE A 6 53.55 -2.31 -40.98
N ARG A 7 53.78 -3.23 -40.04
CA ARG A 7 52.89 -4.19 -39.39
C ARG A 7 52.18 -3.66 -38.13
N SER A 8 51.21 -4.48 -37.68
CA SER A 8 50.90 -4.86 -36.29
C SER A 8 50.07 -3.94 -35.40
N ALA A 9 48.99 -4.49 -34.84
CA ALA A 9 48.85 -4.90 -33.42
C ALA A 9 47.35 -5.12 -33.09
N VAL A 10 46.90 -6.37 -32.90
CA VAL A 10 46.62 -7.00 -31.60
C VAL A 10 45.76 -6.14 -30.66
N ARG A 11 44.53 -6.60 -30.38
CA ARG A 11 44.10 -6.97 -29.01
C ARG A 11 42.80 -7.79 -29.04
N LEU A 12 42.95 -9.01 -28.56
CA LEU A 12 41.94 -9.99 -28.22
C LEU A 12 41.35 -9.61 -26.85
N SER A 13 40.04 -9.76 -26.64
CA SER A 13 39.48 -10.00 -25.31
C SER A 13 38.20 -10.84 -25.44
N ILE A 14 38.37 -12.12 -25.12
CA ILE A 14 37.31 -13.12 -24.90
C ILE A 14 36.84 -12.97 -23.45
N ALA A 15 35.53 -13.02 -23.22
CA ALA A 15 35.01 -13.45 -21.92
C ALA A 15 33.61 -14.10 -22.08
N THR A 16 33.62 -15.38 -22.43
CA THR A 16 32.54 -16.33 -22.14
C THR A 16 32.67 -16.80 -20.68
N MET A 17 31.62 -16.69 -19.86
CA MET A 17 31.46 -17.61 -18.73
C MET A 17 29.98 -17.91 -18.41
N ALA A 18 29.65 -19.16 -18.72
CA ALA A 18 28.72 -20.11 -18.12
C ALA A 18 27.79 -19.65 -16.99
N ILE A 19 26.49 -19.87 -17.23
CA ILE A 19 25.42 -19.96 -16.24
C ILE A 19 25.48 -21.38 -15.66
N ALA A 20 25.77 -21.51 -14.37
CA ALA A 20 25.56 -22.75 -13.63
C ALA A 20 25.34 -22.48 -12.14
N GLY A 21 24.29 -23.08 -11.58
CA GLY A 21 24.19 -23.36 -10.14
C GLY A 21 22.93 -22.86 -9.46
N LEU A 22 21.81 -23.56 -9.65
CA LEU A 22 20.73 -23.61 -8.66
C LEU A 22 21.30 -24.23 -7.38
N ALA A 23 21.21 -23.52 -6.25
CA ALA A 23 21.36 -24.10 -4.92
C ALA A 23 20.29 -23.53 -4.00
N VAL A 24 19.51 -24.46 -3.44
CA VAL A 24 18.39 -24.28 -2.53
C VAL A 24 18.87 -23.74 -1.18
N SER A 25 18.24 -22.67 -0.70
CA SER A 25 18.19 -22.35 0.73
C SER A 25 16.85 -21.73 1.07
N VAL A 26 15.87 -22.60 1.36
CA VAL A 26 14.66 -22.21 2.10
C VAL A 26 15.12 -21.99 3.54
N LEU A 27 15.59 -20.77 3.82
CA LEU A 27 15.72 -20.32 5.20
C LEU A 27 14.31 -19.99 5.68
N SER A 28 13.81 -20.84 6.57
CA SER A 28 12.65 -20.59 7.42
C SER A 28 12.83 -19.23 8.10
N ALA A 29 12.23 -18.19 7.52
CA ALA A 29 12.20 -16.87 8.16
C ALA A 29 11.31 -16.97 9.41
N PRO A 30 11.76 -16.46 10.57
CA PRO A 30 10.91 -16.38 11.74
C PRO A 30 9.71 -15.48 11.40
N ALA A 31 8.52 -15.88 11.86
CA ALA A 31 7.31 -15.07 11.73
C ALA A 31 7.59 -13.67 12.33
N ALA A 32 7.72 -12.68 11.47
CA ALA A 32 7.98 -11.30 11.84
C ALA A 32 6.75 -10.74 12.56
N VAL A 33 6.89 -10.53 13.87
CA VAL A 33 5.99 -9.71 14.67
C VAL A 33 6.24 -8.24 14.33
N ALA A 34 5.26 -7.60 13.69
CA ALA A 34 5.30 -6.17 13.38
C ALA A 34 5.25 -5.31 14.66
N ALA A 35 6.18 -4.37 14.78
CA ALA A 35 6.21 -3.34 15.82
C ALA A 35 5.71 -2.01 15.24
N GLY A 36 4.59 -1.51 15.78
CA GLY A 36 3.88 -0.29 15.36
C GLY A 36 2.38 -0.45 15.59
N LEU A 37 1.95 -0.36 16.86
CA LEU A 37 0.57 -0.50 17.37
C LEU A 37 -0.31 -1.58 16.71
N ARG A 38 0.04 -2.86 16.92
CA ARG A 38 -0.97 -3.92 17.02
C ARG A 38 -1.63 -3.83 18.40
N ASN A 39 -2.66 -3.01 18.59
CA ASN A 39 -3.56 -3.22 19.74
C ASN A 39 -4.55 -4.32 19.37
N CYS A 40 -4.00 -5.51 19.14
CA CYS A 40 -4.79 -6.71 19.02
C CYS A 40 -5.30 -7.02 20.43
N VAL A 41 -6.50 -6.55 20.75
CA VAL A 41 -7.16 -6.99 21.98
C VAL A 41 -7.47 -8.47 21.82
N GLU A 42 -7.12 -9.28 22.82
CA GLU A 42 -7.65 -10.64 22.92
C GLU A 42 -9.18 -10.53 22.96
N ILE A 43 -9.86 -11.15 22.01
CA ILE A 43 -11.31 -11.23 22.06
C ILE A 43 -11.66 -12.19 23.20
N THR A 44 -12.26 -11.68 24.29
CA THR A 44 -12.74 -12.53 25.39
C THR A 44 -14.12 -13.12 25.06
N GLY A 45 -14.44 -14.29 25.63
CA GLY A 45 -15.72 -14.99 25.38
C GLY A 45 -15.61 -16.13 24.36
N PRO A 46 -16.71 -16.54 23.68
CA PRO A 46 -16.77 -17.72 22.79
C PRO A 46 -15.83 -17.69 21.57
N GLN A 47 -15.11 -16.59 21.37
CA GLN A 47 -14.14 -16.35 20.30
C GLN A 47 -12.71 -16.18 20.87
N SER A 48 -12.48 -16.63 22.12
CA SER A 48 -11.19 -16.60 22.78
C SER A 48 -10.11 -17.29 21.94
N GLY A 49 -8.97 -16.61 21.77
CA GLY A 49 -7.88 -17.01 20.88
C GLY A 49 -7.81 -16.25 19.55
N ARG A 50 -8.71 -15.29 19.31
CA ARG A 50 -8.68 -14.39 18.14
C ARG A 50 -8.19 -12.98 18.54
N ALA A 51 -7.33 -12.40 17.70
CA ALA A 51 -6.78 -11.05 17.85
C ALA A 51 -7.58 -10.06 16.99
N GLY A 52 -8.33 -9.14 17.61
CA GLY A 52 -8.97 -8.04 16.88
C GLY A 52 -7.99 -6.88 16.76
N CYS A 53 -7.21 -6.84 15.69
CA CYS A 53 -6.30 -5.72 15.46
C CYS A 53 -7.11 -4.55 14.87
N TYR A 54 -6.82 -3.32 15.28
CA TYR A 54 -7.44 -2.14 14.71
C TYR A 54 -6.43 -1.28 13.96
N GLU A 55 -6.93 -0.55 12.97
CA GLU A 55 -6.23 0.53 12.28
C GLU A 55 -7.10 1.80 12.32
N LEU A 56 -6.46 2.95 12.16
CA LEU A 56 -7.15 4.22 12.00
C LEU A 56 -7.46 4.43 10.52
N VAL A 57 -8.66 4.88 10.23
CA VAL A 57 -9.11 5.20 8.87
C VAL A 57 -9.64 6.62 8.84
N TRP A 58 -9.26 7.37 7.81
CA TRP A 58 -9.86 8.66 7.51
C TRP A 58 -11.18 8.46 6.79
N ALA A 59 -12.20 9.20 7.23
CA ALA A 59 -13.46 9.37 6.52
C ALA A 59 -13.91 10.83 6.67
N ASN A 60 -14.12 11.51 5.55
CA ASN A 60 -14.51 12.92 5.49
C ASN A 60 -13.69 13.85 6.41
N GLY A 61 -12.36 13.67 6.42
CA GLY A 61 -11.46 14.50 7.23
C GLY A 61 -11.44 14.20 8.73
N SER A 62 -12.17 13.19 9.20
CA SER A 62 -12.10 12.68 10.58
C SER A 62 -11.46 11.30 10.63
N GLN A 63 -10.76 10.98 11.72
CA GLN A 63 -10.20 9.64 11.93
C GLN A 63 -11.15 8.78 12.75
N TYR A 64 -11.37 7.55 12.29
CA TYR A 64 -12.18 6.55 12.95
C TYR A 64 -11.35 5.31 13.24
N ARG A 65 -11.75 4.53 14.24
CA ARG A 65 -11.15 3.23 14.50
C ARG A 65 -11.84 2.16 13.66
N MET A 66 -11.09 1.45 12.83
CA MET A 66 -11.54 0.24 12.14
C MET A 66 -10.93 -1.00 12.80
N THR A 67 -11.77 -1.87 13.38
CA THR A 67 -11.33 -3.15 13.93
C THR A 67 -11.52 -4.25 12.89
N PHE A 68 -10.45 -4.93 12.50
CA PHE A 68 -10.51 -6.01 11.53
C PHE A 68 -11.18 -7.25 12.11
N SER A 69 -12.04 -7.87 11.31
CA SER A 69 -12.64 -9.14 11.64
C SER A 69 -11.69 -10.28 11.24
N ASN A 70 -11.57 -11.32 12.08
CA ASN A 70 -10.87 -12.56 11.72
C ASN A 70 -11.72 -13.48 10.83
N THR A 71 -12.72 -12.92 10.14
CA THR A 71 -13.63 -13.67 9.28
C THR A 71 -13.07 -13.68 7.88
N SER A 72 -12.68 -14.87 7.40
CA SER A 72 -12.47 -15.11 5.98
C SER A 72 -13.82 -15.23 5.27
N PHE A 73 -13.86 -14.86 3.99
CA PHE A 73 -15.03 -15.12 3.16
C PHE A 73 -15.23 -16.63 2.99
N GLN A 74 -16.47 -17.08 3.17
CA GLN A 74 -16.91 -18.37 2.63
C GLN A 74 -17.62 -18.10 1.30
N GLY A 75 -17.11 -18.65 0.20
CA GLY A 75 -17.65 -18.43 -1.15
C GLY A 75 -16.96 -17.30 -1.91
N ALA A 76 -17.57 -16.87 -3.02
CA ALA A 76 -17.05 -15.78 -3.84
C ALA A 76 -17.24 -14.41 -3.15
N THR A 77 -16.23 -13.55 -3.24
CA THR A 77 -16.28 -12.18 -2.72
C THR A 77 -17.42 -11.40 -3.37
N PRO A 78 -18.34 -10.79 -2.60
CA PRO A 78 -19.39 -9.93 -3.15
C PRO A 78 -18.78 -8.76 -3.93
N GLN A 79 -19.43 -8.35 -5.02
CA GLN A 79 -19.05 -7.17 -5.79
C GLN A 79 -20.34 -6.39 -6.14
N PRO A 80 -20.31 -5.04 -6.16
CA PRO A 80 -19.16 -4.18 -5.89
C PRO A 80 -18.86 -4.03 -4.38
N LEU A 81 -17.59 -3.85 -4.03
CA LEU A 81 -17.13 -3.46 -2.69
C LEU A 81 -16.74 -1.98 -2.65
N ASP A 82 -16.96 -1.33 -1.51
CA ASP A 82 -16.43 0.02 -1.25
C ASP A 82 -14.89 -0.03 -1.20
N ALA A 83 -14.21 1.11 -1.43
CA ALA A 83 -12.75 1.16 -1.46
C ALA A 83 -12.13 1.29 -0.06
N PHE A 84 -10.97 0.65 0.11
CA PHE A 84 -10.01 0.89 1.19
C PHE A 84 -8.72 1.39 0.55
N TYR A 85 -8.50 2.70 0.63
CA TYR A 85 -7.33 3.34 0.03
C TYR A 85 -6.16 3.36 0.99
N VAL A 86 -5.00 2.92 0.52
CA VAL A 86 -3.71 3.11 1.18
C VAL A 86 -3.04 4.31 0.52
N VAL A 87 -2.79 5.35 1.32
CA VAL A 87 -2.22 6.64 0.90
C VAL A 87 -0.90 6.90 1.62
N ALA A 88 -0.13 7.89 1.18
CA ALA A 88 1.00 8.37 1.99
C ALA A 88 0.48 8.98 3.31
N PRO A 89 1.32 9.10 4.35
CA PRO A 89 0.94 9.73 5.62
C PRO A 89 0.18 11.05 5.46
N GLN A 90 -0.95 11.17 6.14
CA GLN A 90 -1.79 12.38 6.16
C GLN A 90 -1.65 13.16 7.48
N SER A 91 -0.86 12.64 8.42
CA SER A 91 -0.52 13.28 9.68
C SER A 91 0.91 12.93 10.12
N ASP A 92 1.40 13.58 11.18
CA ASP A 92 2.72 13.31 11.77
C ASP A 92 2.81 11.97 12.51
N ALA A 93 1.68 11.25 12.65
CA ALA A 93 1.59 9.94 13.29
C ALA A 93 1.13 8.86 12.29
N PRO A 94 1.95 8.53 11.27
CA PRO A 94 1.59 7.54 10.27
C PRO A 94 1.44 6.13 10.84
N GLN A 95 0.66 5.32 10.15
CA GLN A 95 0.56 3.89 10.40
C GLN A 95 1.62 3.13 9.60
N GLY A 96 2.07 1.99 10.13
CA GLY A 96 3.15 1.21 9.54
C GLY A 96 4.54 1.84 9.73
N SER A 97 5.55 0.98 9.83
CA SER A 97 6.94 1.35 9.97
C SER A 97 7.86 0.35 9.25
N PRO A 98 8.99 0.81 8.68
CA PRO A 98 10.06 -0.06 8.21
C PRO A 98 10.67 -0.85 9.37
N PRO A 99 11.21 -2.07 9.13
CA PRO A 99 11.40 -2.71 7.81
C PRO A 99 10.23 -3.59 7.37
N ASN A 100 9.27 -3.88 8.26
CA ASN A 100 8.24 -4.90 8.01
C ASN A 100 7.07 -4.39 7.18
N THR A 101 6.86 -3.08 7.19
CA THR A 101 5.83 -2.36 6.43
C THR A 101 6.43 -1.02 5.98
N PHE A 102 5.60 -0.11 5.53
CA PHE A 102 6.00 1.25 5.19
C PHE A 102 5.08 2.25 5.87
N PRO A 103 5.47 3.53 6.05
CA PRO A 103 4.58 4.56 6.57
C PRO A 103 3.45 4.86 5.57
N HIS A 104 2.20 4.76 6.01
CA HIS A 104 1.01 5.01 5.22
C HIS A 104 -0.17 5.42 6.13
N ASP A 105 -1.26 5.83 5.49
CA ASP A 105 -2.55 5.99 6.14
C ASP A 105 -3.65 5.33 5.29
N HIS A 106 -4.84 5.23 5.87
CA HIS A 106 -5.99 4.58 5.25
C HIS A 106 -7.15 5.55 5.08
N VAL A 107 -7.87 5.45 3.96
CA VAL A 107 -9.07 6.25 3.69
C VAL A 107 -10.20 5.34 3.24
N VAL A 108 -11.37 5.56 3.81
CA VAL A 108 -12.61 4.82 3.52
C VAL A 108 -13.76 5.80 3.32
N ARG A 109 -14.86 5.30 2.77
CA ARG A 109 -16.10 6.08 2.59
C ARG A 109 -16.59 6.65 3.91
N ASP A 110 -17.34 7.76 3.81
CA ASP A 110 -18.10 8.36 4.89
C ASP A 110 -18.81 7.34 5.77
N VAL A 111 -18.55 7.46 7.07
CA VAL A 111 -19.14 6.63 8.13
C VAL A 111 -20.60 7.04 8.34
N PRO A 112 -21.58 6.17 8.05
CA PRO A 112 -22.98 6.50 8.30
C PRO A 112 -23.23 6.75 9.80
N ALA A 113 -24.02 7.77 10.12
CA ALA A 113 -24.39 8.08 11.51
C ALA A 113 -25.33 7.03 12.16
N GLN A 114 -25.83 6.08 11.36
CA GLN A 114 -26.72 5.00 11.80
C GLN A 114 -25.92 3.97 12.63
N ASN A 115 -26.59 3.24 13.54
CA ASN A 115 -25.99 2.23 14.43
C ASN A 115 -25.01 2.74 15.52
N HIS A 116 -25.26 3.92 16.09
CA HIS A 116 -24.45 4.49 17.18
C HIS A 116 -22.95 4.57 16.83
N GLY A 117 -22.66 4.81 15.55
CA GLY A 117 -21.29 4.95 15.04
C GLY A 117 -20.52 3.64 14.88
N SER A 118 -21.19 2.47 14.89
CA SER A 118 -20.56 1.16 14.65
C SER A 118 -21.18 0.47 13.42
N TYR A 119 -20.40 0.25 12.37
CA TYR A 119 -20.90 -0.43 11.16
C TYR A 119 -19.85 -1.36 10.55
N THR A 120 -20.31 -2.54 10.09
CA THR A 120 -19.46 -3.54 9.44
C THR A 120 -19.30 -3.21 7.97
N VAL A 121 -18.07 -3.30 7.48
CA VAL A 121 -17.68 -3.02 6.10
C VAL A 121 -16.95 -4.20 5.47
N GLN A 122 -17.11 -4.30 4.16
CA GLN A 122 -16.32 -5.14 3.28
C GLN A 122 -15.75 -4.23 2.19
N LEU A 123 -14.43 -4.16 2.11
CA LEU A 123 -13.74 -3.17 1.31
C LEU A 123 -12.71 -3.83 0.40
N GLN A 124 -12.51 -3.27 -0.79
CA GLN A 124 -11.45 -3.67 -1.71
C GLN A 124 -10.23 -2.74 -1.54
N GLY A 125 -9.04 -3.31 -1.38
CA GLY A 125 -7.81 -2.57 -1.21
C GLY A 125 -7.27 -1.95 -2.50
N PHE A 126 -6.85 -0.68 -2.43
CA PHE A 126 -6.20 0.06 -3.50
C PHE A 126 -5.00 0.85 -2.97
N PHE A 127 -3.92 0.93 -3.76
CA PHE A 127 -2.91 1.98 -3.56
C PHE A 127 -3.31 3.25 -4.30
N VAL A 128 -3.07 4.40 -3.68
CA VAL A 128 -3.21 5.72 -4.31
C VAL A 128 -1.83 6.28 -4.61
N LEU A 129 -1.46 6.27 -5.88
CA LEU A 129 -0.16 6.74 -6.34
C LEU A 129 -0.33 8.02 -7.15
N CYS A 130 0.60 8.98 -7.02
CA CYS A 130 0.63 10.10 -7.95
C CYS A 130 0.86 9.57 -9.37
N SER A 131 0.05 10.05 -10.33
CA SER A 131 0.27 9.73 -11.74
C SER A 131 1.46 10.53 -12.29
N GLY A 132 1.98 10.12 -13.45
CA GLY A 132 3.01 10.91 -14.14
C GLY A 132 2.55 12.35 -14.43
N GLN A 133 1.29 12.55 -14.81
CA GLN A 133 0.70 13.87 -15.01
C GLN A 133 0.61 14.66 -13.71
N GLY A 134 0.16 14.03 -12.63
CA GLY A 134 0.07 14.66 -11.31
C GLY A 134 1.43 15.16 -10.81
N ILE A 135 2.48 14.35 -11.00
CA ILE A 135 3.85 14.72 -10.62
C ILE A 135 4.38 15.85 -11.51
N VAL A 136 4.29 15.71 -12.84
CA VAL A 136 4.86 16.69 -13.79
C VAL A 136 4.19 18.05 -13.69
N SER A 137 2.88 18.08 -13.44
CA SER A 137 2.15 19.34 -13.22
C SER A 137 2.39 19.96 -11.84
N GLY A 138 2.98 19.21 -10.90
CA GLY A 138 3.09 19.60 -9.49
C GLY A 138 1.78 19.53 -8.73
N ALA A 139 0.70 19.05 -9.35
CA ALA A 139 -0.61 18.93 -8.73
C ALA A 139 -0.66 17.82 -7.67
N CYS A 140 0.07 16.71 -7.87
CA CYS A 140 0.19 15.64 -6.89
C CYS A 140 1.59 15.62 -6.28
N VAL A 141 1.67 15.72 -4.96
CA VAL A 141 2.93 15.63 -4.23
C VAL A 141 3.13 14.19 -3.76
N PRO A 142 4.16 13.46 -4.25
CA PRO A 142 4.41 12.09 -3.85
C PRO A 142 5.29 12.01 -2.61
N THR A 143 5.04 10.99 -1.78
CA THR A 143 6.06 10.39 -0.93
C THR A 143 6.59 9.14 -1.62
N TRP A 144 7.90 9.10 -1.87
CA TRP A 144 8.57 7.95 -2.46
C TRP A 144 8.78 6.86 -1.42
N THR A 145 7.98 5.81 -1.50
CA THR A 145 7.87 4.80 -0.45
C THR A 145 8.36 3.45 -0.95
N SER A 146 9.31 2.86 -0.23
CA SER A 146 9.74 1.48 -0.50
C SER A 146 8.73 0.50 0.10
N VAL A 147 8.19 -0.38 -0.75
CA VAL A 147 7.22 -1.41 -0.37
C VAL A 147 7.76 -2.83 -0.53
N GLY A 148 9.09 -2.99 -0.51
CA GLY A 148 9.77 -4.27 -0.71
C GLY A 148 10.06 -4.65 -2.17
N GLY A 149 9.69 -3.78 -3.12
CA GLY A 149 10.11 -3.86 -4.51
C GLY A 149 11.48 -3.20 -4.77
N PRO A 150 12.04 -3.35 -5.99
CA PRO A 150 13.32 -2.74 -6.35
C PRO A 150 13.26 -1.20 -6.37
N ASP A 151 12.11 -0.64 -6.73
CA ASP A 151 11.91 0.80 -6.89
C ASP A 151 10.83 1.32 -5.91
N PRO A 152 11.04 2.49 -5.27
CA PRO A 152 10.01 3.15 -4.49
C PRO A 152 8.80 3.56 -5.32
N LEU A 153 7.61 3.46 -4.73
CA LEU A 153 6.35 3.88 -5.34
C LEU A 153 5.98 5.31 -4.90
N PRO A 154 5.39 6.15 -5.78
CA PRO A 154 5.04 7.53 -5.46
C PRO A 154 3.67 7.62 -4.79
N PHE A 155 3.54 7.22 -3.53
CA PHE A 155 2.27 7.31 -2.80
C PHE A 155 1.83 8.78 -2.68
N ALA A 156 0.55 9.05 -2.94
CA ALA A 156 0.04 10.42 -2.95
C ALA A 156 -0.08 10.99 -1.53
N THR A 157 0.54 12.13 -1.27
CA THR A 157 0.46 12.87 0.00
C THR A 157 -0.59 13.96 -0.07
N THR A 158 -0.52 14.81 -1.10
CA THR A 158 -1.52 15.85 -1.36
C THR A 158 -1.84 15.93 -2.84
N VAL A 159 -3.04 16.39 -3.17
CA VAL A 159 -3.45 16.78 -4.52
C VAL A 159 -3.98 18.20 -4.48
N ASN A 160 -3.47 19.08 -5.33
CA ASN A 160 -3.76 20.52 -5.36
C ASN A 160 -3.61 21.19 -3.98
N GLY A 161 -2.62 20.74 -3.19
CA GLY A 161 -2.37 21.23 -1.83
C GLY A 161 -3.37 20.73 -0.77
N GLN A 162 -4.29 19.84 -1.12
CA GLN A 162 -5.26 19.25 -0.20
C GLN A 162 -4.83 17.85 0.24
N SER A 163 -5.05 17.53 1.52
CA SER A 163 -4.90 16.20 2.07
C SER A 163 -5.92 15.23 1.49
N LEU A 164 -5.53 13.96 1.37
CA LEU A 164 -6.36 12.87 0.88
C LEU A 164 -6.98 12.14 2.08
N THR A 165 -7.99 12.76 2.72
CA THR A 165 -8.65 12.23 3.92
C THR A 165 -10.15 11.92 3.71
N SER A 166 -10.59 11.92 2.45
CA SER A 166 -11.92 11.48 2.02
C SER A 166 -11.84 10.74 0.69
N THR A 167 -12.78 9.81 0.44
CA THR A 167 -12.89 9.10 -0.84
C THR A 167 -13.18 10.05 -1.98
N ASP A 168 -14.06 11.03 -1.77
CA ASP A 168 -14.42 12.01 -2.79
C ASP A 168 -13.20 12.78 -3.32
N ALA A 169 -12.26 13.15 -2.43
CA ALA A 169 -11.03 13.82 -2.84
C ALA A 169 -10.12 12.90 -3.68
N ILE A 170 -10.00 11.63 -3.29
CA ILE A 170 -9.19 10.63 -4.00
C ILE A 170 -9.79 10.30 -5.36
N GLU A 171 -11.09 10.02 -5.42
CA GLU A 171 -11.81 9.65 -6.63
C GLU A 171 -11.86 10.82 -7.61
N SER A 172 -12.12 12.04 -7.13
CA SER A 172 -12.04 13.25 -7.98
C SER A 172 -10.63 13.48 -8.55
N ALA A 173 -9.58 13.22 -7.74
CA ALA A 173 -8.21 13.31 -8.23
C ALA A 173 -7.87 12.22 -9.26
N ALA A 174 -8.45 11.03 -9.11
CA ALA A 174 -8.29 9.93 -10.04
C ALA A 174 -8.99 10.24 -11.38
N ASP A 175 -10.22 10.76 -11.32
CA ASP A 175 -10.99 11.20 -12.49
C ASP A 175 -10.28 12.33 -13.25
N ALA A 176 -9.60 13.22 -12.53
CA ALA A 176 -8.75 14.27 -13.11
C ALA A 176 -7.41 13.74 -13.67
N GLY A 177 -7.11 12.45 -13.52
CA GLY A 177 -5.87 11.82 -13.96
C GLY A 177 -4.64 12.23 -13.16
N LEU A 178 -4.81 12.81 -11.96
CA LEU A 178 -3.72 13.29 -11.10
C LEU A 178 -3.15 12.18 -10.21
N VAL A 179 -3.97 11.18 -9.89
CA VAL A 179 -3.56 9.95 -9.19
C VAL A 179 -3.98 8.73 -9.98
N ALA A 180 -3.31 7.61 -9.72
CA ALA A 180 -3.66 6.29 -10.22
C ALA A 180 -4.08 5.40 -9.04
N LEU A 181 -5.24 4.75 -9.18
CA LEU A 181 -5.75 3.79 -8.21
C LEU A 181 -5.32 2.38 -8.64
N ILE A 182 -4.38 1.79 -7.91
CA ILE A 182 -3.87 0.45 -8.21
C ILE A 182 -4.64 -0.58 -7.37
N ASN A 183 -5.51 -1.35 -8.01
CA ASN A 183 -6.22 -2.43 -7.35
C ASN A 183 -5.23 -3.52 -6.90
N LEU A 184 -5.29 -3.88 -5.62
CA LEU A 184 -4.39 -4.87 -5.01
C LEU A 184 -4.78 -6.33 -5.30
N GLY A 185 -5.82 -6.53 -6.11
CA GLY A 185 -6.26 -7.82 -6.61
C GLY A 185 -7.42 -8.42 -5.82
N PRO A 186 -7.97 -9.54 -6.30
CA PRO A 186 -9.22 -10.13 -5.80
C PRO A 186 -9.15 -10.66 -4.36
N ASN A 187 -7.93 -10.83 -3.83
CA ASN A 187 -7.70 -11.32 -2.47
C ASN A 187 -7.43 -10.19 -1.47
N ALA A 188 -7.29 -8.94 -1.93
CA ALA A 188 -7.05 -7.79 -1.07
C ALA A 188 -8.37 -7.23 -0.53
N VAL A 189 -9.17 -8.11 0.09
CA VAL A 189 -10.46 -7.74 0.67
C VAL A 189 -10.31 -7.58 2.16
N ILE A 190 -10.77 -6.44 2.65
CA ILE A 190 -10.68 -6.03 4.05
C ILE A 190 -12.09 -6.10 4.65
N VAL A 191 -12.21 -6.81 5.77
CA VAL A 191 -13.47 -6.90 6.52
C VAL A 191 -13.24 -6.39 7.93
N GLY A 192 -14.07 -5.45 8.37
CA GLY A 192 -13.95 -4.90 9.70
C GLY A 192 -15.20 -4.16 10.15
N THR A 193 -15.14 -3.64 11.37
CA THR A 193 -16.15 -2.77 11.93
C THR A 193 -15.51 -1.43 12.22
N ILE A 194 -16.09 -0.36 11.67
CA ILE A 194 -15.67 1.01 11.94
C ILE A 194 -16.49 1.52 13.12
N SER A 195 -15.83 2.01 14.16
CA SER A 195 -16.43 2.48 15.41
C SER A 195 -15.86 3.82 15.87
N GLY A 196 -16.74 4.79 16.15
CA GLY A 196 -16.42 6.00 16.93
C GLY A 196 -15.56 7.05 16.22
N ASN A 197 -15.71 8.30 16.67
CA ASN A 197 -14.82 9.45 16.46
C ASN A 197 -14.50 10.01 17.85
#